data_AF-A0A429ZGC5-F1
#
_entry.id   AF-A0A429ZGC5-F1
#
_cell.length_a   1.000
_cell.length_b   1.000
_cell.length_c   1.000
_cell.angle_alpha   90.00
_cell.angle_beta   90.00
_cell.angle_gamma   90.00
#
_symmetry.space_group_name_H-M   'P 1'
#
loop_
_entity.id
_entity.type
_entity.pdbx_description
1 polymer ?
#
loop_
_entity_poly.entity_id
_entity_poly.type
_entity_poly.pdbx_seq_one_letter_code
_entity_poly.pdbx_strand_id
1 'polypeptide(L)'
;MREEFNWREKLKLNRKVKQKCKSFHENGYKTVKETDLWGYLLDYRWPRLESLTINEKIKDISVVTFNEFFDYQRIKAQTKAPNLFDWENMEDLL
;
A
#
# COMPACT_ATOMS: atom_id res chain seq x y z
N MET A 1 -12.25 0.29 9.99
CA MET A 1 -12.31 -1.12 10.44
C MET A 1 -10.89 -1.67 10.41
N ARG A 2 -10.37 -2.25 11.50
CA ARG A 2 -9.14 -3.05 11.41
C ARG A 2 -9.58 -4.47 11.05
N GLU A 3 -9.23 -4.95 9.87
CA GLU A 3 -9.58 -6.32 9.46
C GLU A 3 -8.83 -7.32 10.34
N GLU A 4 -9.56 -8.14 11.07
CA GLU A 4 -8.99 -9.16 11.94
C GLU A 4 -8.88 -10.49 11.18
N PHE A 5 -7.69 -10.77 10.68
CA PHE A 5 -7.37 -12.06 10.06
C PHE A 5 -6.90 -13.07 11.09
N ASN A 6 -7.33 -14.32 10.93
CA ASN A 6 -6.77 -15.46 11.63
C ASN A 6 -5.32 -15.73 11.17
N TRP A 7 -4.51 -16.41 11.97
CA TRP A 7 -3.10 -16.70 11.69
C TRP A 7 -2.89 -17.43 10.36
N ARG A 8 -3.78 -18.37 9.99
CA ARG A 8 -3.74 -19.09 8.71
C ARG A 8 -3.98 -18.16 7.53
N GLU A 9 -4.90 -17.22 7.68
CA GLU A 9 -5.26 -16.25 6.65
C GLU A 9 -4.14 -15.25 6.47
N LYS A 10 -3.59 -14.72 7.58
CA LYS A 10 -2.39 -13.88 7.57
C LYS A 10 -1.23 -14.55 6.84
N LEU A 11 -0.98 -15.83 7.11
CA LEU A 11 0.08 -16.59 6.45
C LEU A 11 -0.15 -16.68 4.93
N LYS A 12 -1.37 -16.99 4.49
CA LYS A 12 -1.73 -17.08 3.06
C LYS A 12 -1.57 -15.72 2.36
N LEU A 13 -2.09 -14.66 2.97
CA LEU A 13 -2.02 -13.31 2.41
C LEU A 13 -0.58 -12.79 2.38
N ASN A 14 0.21 -13.00 3.45
CA ASN A 14 1.63 -12.63 3.49
C ASN A 14 2.42 -13.30 2.37
N ARG A 15 2.19 -14.60 2.14
CA ARG A 15 2.84 -15.30 1.02
C ARG A 15 2.52 -14.65 -0.32
N LYS A 16 1.28 -14.20 -0.51
CA LYS A 16 0.83 -13.55 -1.74
C LYS A 16 1.39 -12.14 -1.90
N VAL A 17 1.41 -11.34 -0.84
CA VAL A 17 2.04 -10.01 -0.84
C VAL A 17 3.52 -10.12 -1.17
N LYS A 18 4.24 -11.07 -0.56
CA LYS A 18 5.65 -11.31 -0.86
C LYS A 18 5.89 -11.71 -2.32
N GLN A 19 5.04 -12.58 -2.87
CA GLN A 19 5.09 -12.93 -4.30
C GLN A 19 4.88 -11.70 -5.18
N LYS A 20 3.92 -10.83 -4.83
CA LYS A 20 3.62 -9.62 -5.59
C LYS A 20 4.75 -8.60 -5.51
N CYS A 21 5.31 -8.39 -4.32
CA CYS A 21 6.47 -7.54 -4.09
C CYS A 21 7.67 -7.99 -4.93
N LYS A 22 7.96 -9.31 -4.94
CA LYS A 22 9.01 -9.88 -5.79
C LYS A 22 8.75 -9.62 -7.28
N SER A 23 7.50 -9.76 -7.74
CA SER A 23 7.13 -9.45 -9.12
C SER A 23 7.39 -7.98 -9.46
N PHE A 24 7.11 -7.04 -8.55
CA PHE A 24 7.44 -5.63 -8.75
C PHE A 24 8.96 -5.40 -8.82
N HIS A 25 9.73 -6.09 -7.98
CA HIS A 25 11.19 -6.02 -8.03
C HIS A 25 11.77 -6.55 -9.34
N GLU A 26 11.23 -7.66 -9.84
CA GLU A 26 11.60 -8.25 -11.14
C GLU A 26 11.30 -7.29 -12.31
N ASN A 27 10.31 -6.41 -12.16
CA ASN A 27 9.97 -5.36 -13.13
C ASN A 27 10.75 -4.03 -12.89
N GLY A 28 11.77 -4.05 -12.03
CA GLY A 28 12.67 -2.90 -11.79
C GLY A 28 12.33 -2.05 -10.55
N TYR A 29 11.19 -2.27 -9.90
CA TYR A 29 10.75 -1.48 -8.74
C TYR A 29 11.33 -1.99 -7.41
N LYS A 30 12.67 -2.07 -7.32
CA LYS A 30 13.40 -2.70 -6.20
C LYS A 30 13.17 -2.08 -4.81
N THR A 31 12.69 -0.83 -4.77
CA THR A 31 12.48 -0.08 -3.52
C THR A 31 11.12 -0.36 -2.86
N VAL A 32 10.21 -1.05 -3.55
CA VAL A 32 8.89 -1.37 -3.00
C VAL A 32 9.03 -2.33 -1.82
N LYS A 33 8.43 -2.02 -0.67
CA LYS A 33 8.42 -2.92 0.50
C LYS A 33 7.08 -3.63 0.63
N GLU A 34 7.11 -4.81 1.24
CA GLU A 34 5.89 -5.56 1.58
C GLU A 34 4.98 -4.75 2.51
N THR A 35 5.54 -3.95 3.41
CA THR A 35 4.81 -3.04 4.31
C THR A 35 4.03 -1.98 3.56
N ASP A 36 4.57 -1.47 2.45
CA ASP A 36 3.93 -0.44 1.64
C ASP A 36 2.77 -1.01 0.85
N LEU A 37 2.95 -2.23 0.31
CA LEU A 37 1.89 -3.02 -0.32
C LEU A 37 0.77 -3.35 0.67
N TRP A 38 1.10 -3.75 1.89
CA TRP A 38 0.12 -3.98 2.94
C TRP A 38 -0.69 -2.72 3.27
N GLY A 39 -0.03 -1.58 3.40
CA GLY A 39 -0.70 -0.30 3.60
C GLY A 39 -1.64 0.04 2.44
N TYR A 40 -1.22 -0.18 1.19
CA TYR A 40 -2.09 0.00 0.03
C TYR A 40 -3.33 -0.89 0.07
N LEU A 41 -3.16 -2.18 0.38
CA LEU A 41 -4.27 -3.14 0.41
C LEU A 41 -5.28 -2.81 1.51
N LEU A 42 -4.80 -2.57 2.74
CA LEU A 42 -5.64 -2.37 3.91
C LEU A 42 -6.24 -0.97 4.00
N ASP A 43 -5.45 0.06 3.68
CA ASP A 43 -5.87 1.44 3.91
C ASP A 43 -6.61 2.05 2.71
N TYR A 44 -6.48 1.45 1.52
CA TYR A 44 -7.00 2.05 0.29
C TYR A 44 -7.79 1.09 -0.60
N ARG A 45 -7.22 -0.07 -0.97
CA ARG A 45 -7.83 -0.93 -2.00
C ARG A 45 -9.03 -1.71 -1.47
N TRP A 46 -8.84 -2.52 -0.43
CA TRP A 46 -9.91 -3.38 0.09
C TRP A 46 -11.10 -2.62 0.70
N PRO A 47 -10.94 -1.47 1.38
CA PRO A 47 -12.08 -0.68 1.84
C PRO A 47 -12.97 -0.13 0.71
N ARG A 48 -12.45 -0.04 -0.52
CA ARG A 48 -13.19 0.45 -1.70
C ARG A 48 -13.86 -0.68 -2.49
N LEU A 49 -13.53 -1.92 -2.15
CA LEU A 49 -14.16 -3.10 -2.73
C LEU A 49 -15.27 -3.56 -1.79
N GLU A 50 -16.31 -4.19 -2.34
CA GLU A 50 -17.31 -4.90 -1.53
C GLU A 50 -16.62 -5.92 -0.63
N SER A 51 -17.27 -6.30 0.49
CA SER A 51 -16.72 -7.19 1.52
C SER A 51 -16.09 -8.47 0.96
N LEU A 52 -14.78 -8.42 0.68
CA LEU A 52 -14.05 -9.51 0.04
C LEU A 52 -13.81 -10.65 1.02
N THR A 53 -14.06 -11.87 0.55
CA THR A 53 -13.58 -13.09 1.18
C THR A 53 -12.04 -13.18 1.08
N ILE A 54 -11.42 -14.04 1.91
CA ILE A 54 -9.97 -14.28 1.87
C ILE A 54 -9.49 -14.75 0.49
N ASN A 55 -10.26 -15.61 -0.17
CA ASN A 55 -9.89 -16.11 -1.50
C ASN A 55 -9.95 -14.99 -2.55
N GLU A 56 -10.90 -14.07 -2.44
CA GLU A 56 -10.98 -12.90 -3.31
C GLU A 56 -9.84 -11.93 -3.04
N LYS A 57 -9.48 -11.67 -1.77
CA LYS A 57 -8.27 -10.90 -1.42
C LYS A 57 -6.99 -11.50 -2.01
N ILE A 58 -6.85 -12.82 -2.01
CA ILE A 58 -5.70 -13.51 -2.63
C ILE A 58 -5.66 -13.30 -4.15
N LYS A 59 -6.82 -13.40 -4.82
CA LYS A 59 -6.93 -13.14 -6.26
C LYS A 59 -6.63 -11.67 -6.56
N ASP A 60 -7.18 -10.76 -5.75
CA ASP A 60 -7.00 -9.33 -5.86
C ASP A 60 -5.51 -8.93 -5.77
N ILE A 61 -4.78 -9.43 -4.77
CA ILE A 61 -3.32 -9.20 -4.66
C ILE A 61 -2.58 -9.60 -5.95
N SER A 62 -3.04 -10.65 -6.62
CA SER A 62 -2.39 -11.15 -7.84
C SER A 62 -2.58 -10.19 -9.02
N VAL A 63 -3.69 -9.45 -9.08
CA VAL A 63 -4.03 -8.55 -10.19
C VAL A 63 -3.64 -7.08 -9.95
N VAL A 64 -3.23 -6.70 -8.75
CA VAL A 64 -2.74 -5.34 -8.45
C VAL A 64 -1.67 -4.91 -9.46
N THR A 65 -1.83 -3.77 -10.10
CA THR A 65 -0.80 -3.23 -11.01
C THR A 65 0.15 -2.29 -10.26
N PHE A 66 1.36 -2.09 -10.82
CA PHE A 66 2.30 -1.12 -10.27
C PHE A 66 1.74 0.30 -10.37
N ASN A 67 1.02 0.63 -11.46
CA ASN A 67 0.38 1.94 -11.66
C ASN A 67 -0.57 2.27 -10.50
N GLU A 68 -1.54 1.39 -10.22
CA GLU A 68 -2.49 1.60 -9.11
C GLU A 68 -1.79 1.74 -7.75
N PHE A 69 -0.73 0.96 -7.53
CA PHE A 69 0.05 1.03 -6.30
C PHE A 69 0.79 2.37 -6.15
N PHE A 70 1.46 2.85 -7.21
CA PHE A 70 2.21 4.10 -7.17
C PHE A 70 1.30 5.33 -7.14
N ASP A 71 0.12 5.28 -7.76
CA ASP A 71 -0.90 6.32 -7.63
C ASP A 71 -1.30 6.50 -6.16
N TYR A 72 -1.52 5.39 -5.43
CA TYR A 72 -1.75 5.45 -3.99
C TYR A 72 -0.56 6.02 -3.22
N GLN A 73 0.68 5.61 -3.54
CA GLN A 73 1.87 6.14 -2.86
C GLN A 73 2.00 7.66 -3.03
N ARG A 74 1.67 8.18 -4.23
CA ARG A 74 1.65 9.62 -4.50
C ARG A 74 0.61 10.34 -3.64
N ILE A 75 -0.62 9.82 -3.58
CA ILE A 75 -1.70 10.38 -2.74
C ILE A 75 -1.29 10.34 -1.26
N LYS A 76 -0.70 9.23 -0.80
CA LYS A 76 -0.21 9.05 0.57
C LYS A 76 0.90 10.05 0.92
N ALA A 77 1.80 10.34 -0.01
CA ALA A 77 2.87 11.32 0.20
C ALA A 77 2.29 12.75 0.31
N GLN A 78 1.37 13.11 -0.59
CA GLN A 78 0.71 14.43 -0.58
C GLN A 78 -0.11 14.68 0.71
N THR A 79 -0.81 13.66 1.20
CA THR A 79 -1.63 13.76 2.42
C THR A 79 -0.81 13.75 3.71
N LYS A 80 0.43 13.26 3.68
CA LYS A 80 1.38 13.33 4.80
C LYS A 80 2.22 14.62 4.83
N ALA A 81 2.37 15.27 3.68
CA ALA A 81 3.12 16.52 3.52
C ALA A 81 2.49 17.84 4.03
N PRO A 82 1.23 17.95 4.54
CA PRO A 82 0.71 19.24 4.98
C PRO A 82 1.50 19.90 6.12
N ASN A 83 2.22 19.12 6.92
CA ASN A 83 3.00 19.62 8.06
C ASN A 83 4.50 19.79 7.74
N LEU A 84 4.90 19.72 6.47
CA LEU A 84 6.29 19.99 6.05
C LEU A 84 6.41 21.30 5.25
N PHE A 85 5.41 22.18 5.35
CA PHE A 85 5.57 23.58 4.97
C PHE A 85 5.81 24.36 6.25
N ASP A 86 7.08 24.42 6.62
CA ASP A 86 7.56 25.07 7.83
C ASP A 86 7.52 26.59 7.61
N TRP A 87 6.37 27.21 7.92
CA TRP A 87 6.21 28.67 7.86
C TRP A 87 7.23 29.40 8.74
N GLU A 88 7.84 28.73 9.73
CA GLU A 88 8.89 29.28 10.60
C GLU A 88 10.21 29.56 9.88
N ASN A 89 10.45 29.01 8.67
CA ASN A 89 11.64 29.31 7.87
C ASN A 89 11.45 30.48 6.87
N MET A 90 10.33 31.21 6.94
CA MET A 90 10.04 32.34 6.04
C MET A 90 10.45 33.72 6.61
N GLU A 91 11.04 33.76 7.81
CA GLU A 91 11.54 35.02 8.42
C GLU A 91 12.94 35.42 7.95
N ASP A 92 13.70 34.53 7.29
CA ASP A 92 15.06 34.82 6.79
C ASP A 92 15.09 35.46 5.38
N LEU A 93 13.94 35.87 4.84
CA LEU A 93 13.81 36.48 3.50
C LEU A 93 13.17 37.88 3.49
N LEU A 94 13.20 38.60 4.61
CA LEU A 94 12.81 40.03 4.69
C LEU A 94 13.99 40.94 5.01
#